data_AF-A0A382FNH8-F1
#
_entry.id   AF-A0A382FNH8-F1
#
_cell.length_a   1.000
_cell.length_b   1.000
_cell.length_c   1.000
_cell.angle_alpha   90.00
_cell.angle_beta   90.00
_cell.angle_gamma   90.00
#
_symmetry.space_group_name_H-M   'P 1'
#
loop_
_entity.id
_entity.type
_entity.pdbx_description
1 polymer ?
#
loop_
_entity_poly.entity_id
_entity_poly.type
_entity_poly.pdbx_seq_one_letter_code
_entity_poly.pdbx_strand_id
1 'polypeptide(L)'
;MDTHRFVKPIMQGLTKLHTLLYKKYGGRFLGTLFGNPICMITTVGRKSGTLRTIPLLTIPYENDYILVASSGGSPEHPAWYYNL
;
A
#
# COMPACT_ATOMS: atom_id res chain seq x y z
N MET A 1 2.11 4.45 -25.37
CA MET A 1 0.92 4.99 -24.67
C MET A 1 1.17 4.87 -23.18
N ASP A 2 1.31 5.99 -22.48
CA ASP A 2 1.69 6.01 -21.06
C ASP A 2 0.49 5.67 -20.16
N THR A 3 0.20 4.37 -20.03
CA THR A 3 -0.93 3.83 -19.24
C THR A 3 -0.89 4.26 -17.78
N HIS A 4 0.30 4.52 -17.24
CA HIS A 4 0.51 4.94 -15.86
C HIS A 4 -0.24 6.24 -15.49
N ARG A 5 -0.35 7.21 -16.41
CA ARG A 5 -0.99 8.51 -16.12
C ARG A 5 -2.49 8.40 -15.89
N PHE A 6 -3.15 7.46 -16.55
CA PHE A 6 -4.60 7.25 -16.45
C PHE A 6 -4.98 6.30 -15.31
N VAL A 7 -4.13 5.31 -15.00
CA VAL A 7 -4.40 4.30 -13.95
C VAL A 7 -4.11 4.83 -12.54
N LYS A 8 -3.13 5.73 -12.38
CA LYS A 8 -2.72 6.27 -11.09
C LYS A 8 -3.85 6.91 -10.26
N PRO A 9 -4.71 7.80 -10.78
CA PRO A 9 -5.81 8.38 -9.98
C PRO A 9 -6.83 7.32 -9.53
N ILE A 10 -7.11 6.34 -10.39
CA ILE A 10 -8.01 5.22 -10.05
C ILE A 10 -7.40 4.41 -8.90
N MET A 11 -6.12 4.03 -9.02
CA MET A 11 -5.40 3.29 -7.97
C MET A 11 -5.34 4.08 -6.65
N GLN A 12 -5.11 5.39 -6.70
CA GLN A 12 -5.15 6.24 -5.51
C GLN A 12 -6.54 6.27 -4.85
N GLY A 13 -7.60 6.29 -5.65
CA GLY A 13 -8.98 6.16 -5.18
C GLY A 13 -9.23 4.82 -4.48
N LEU A 14 -8.84 3.71 -5.12
CA LEU A 14 -8.97 2.37 -4.57
C LEU A 14 -8.19 2.19 -3.27
N THR A 15 -6.95 2.69 -3.21
CA THR A 15 -6.11 2.67 -2.00
C THR A 15 -6.77 3.42 -0.84
N LYS A 16 -7.35 4.60 -1.10
CA LYS A 16 -8.06 5.38 -0.08
C LYS A 16 -9.31 4.66 0.41
N LEU A 17 -10.09 4.08 -0.51
CA LEU A 17 -11.28 3.31 -0.17
C LEU A 17 -10.92 2.09 0.69
N HIS A 18 -9.92 1.32 0.28
CA HIS A 18 -9.45 0.14 1.03
C HIS A 18 -8.96 0.53 2.42
N THR A 19 -8.17 1.60 2.53
CA THR A 19 -7.73 2.15 3.84
C THR A 19 -8.91 2.47 4.74
N LEU A 20 -9.95 3.11 4.21
CA LEU A 20 -11.15 3.47 4.96
C LEU A 20 -11.91 2.23 5.42
N LEU A 21 -12.15 1.28 4.51
CA LEU A 21 -12.88 0.05 4.82
C LEU A 21 -12.11 -0.82 5.82
N TYR A 22 -10.80 -0.96 5.65
CA TYR A 22 -9.94 -1.72 6.57
C TYR A 22 -10.02 -1.14 7.98
N LYS A 23 -9.89 0.19 8.12
CA LYS A 23 -10.01 0.87 9.42
C LYS A 23 -11.42 0.75 10.01
N LYS A 24 -12.47 0.86 9.19
CA LYS A 24 -13.86 0.80 9.64
C LYS A 24 -14.27 -0.59 10.12
N TYR A 25 -13.78 -1.64 9.46
CA TYR A 25 -14.19 -3.02 9.74
C TYR A 25 -13.09 -3.85 10.44
N GLY A 26 -12.02 -3.21 10.92
CA GLY A 26 -10.95 -3.85 11.67
C GLY A 26 -10.23 -4.96 10.88
N GLY A 27 -10.04 -4.78 9.57
CA GLY A 27 -9.38 -5.77 8.72
C GLY A 27 -10.18 -7.07 8.48
N ARG A 28 -11.41 -7.21 8.99
CA ARG A 28 -12.25 -8.41 8.74
C ARG A 28 -12.61 -8.58 7.28
N PHE A 29 -12.65 -7.48 6.54
CA PHE A 29 -12.89 -7.45 5.09
C PHE A 29 -11.68 -6.85 4.39
N LEU A 30 -11.22 -7.51 3.31
CA LEU A 30 -10.00 -7.13 2.57
C LEU A 30 -8.73 -7.12 3.45
N GLY A 31 -8.71 -7.93 4.52
CA GLY A 31 -7.54 -8.08 5.40
C GLY A 31 -6.51 -9.09 4.92
N THR A 32 -6.86 -9.91 3.92
CA THR A 32 -5.99 -10.95 3.37
C THR A 32 -6.13 -10.99 1.86
N LEU A 33 -5.04 -11.30 1.16
CA LEU A 33 -5.02 -11.53 -0.28
C LEU A 33 -4.02 -12.65 -0.59
N PHE A 34 -4.43 -13.61 -1.43
CA PHE A 34 -3.62 -14.81 -1.74
C PHE A 34 -3.12 -15.56 -0.48
N GLY A 35 -3.95 -15.64 0.56
CA GLY A 35 -3.60 -16.27 1.84
C GLY A 35 -2.64 -15.46 2.74
N ASN A 36 -2.20 -14.28 2.30
CA ASN A 36 -1.26 -13.43 3.02
C ASN A 36 -1.96 -12.20 3.62
N PRO A 37 -1.52 -11.69 4.80
CA PRO A 37 -2.11 -10.52 5.42
C PRO A 37 -1.84 -9.23 4.65
N ILE A 38 -2.81 -8.34 4.71
CA ILE A 38 -2.66 -6.95 4.31
C ILE A 38 -2.45 -6.11 5.57
N CYS A 39 -1.33 -5.39 5.64
CA CYS A 39 -1.00 -4.51 6.74
C CYS A 39 -1.13 -3.04 6.34
N MET A 40 -1.47 -2.21 7.31
CA MET A 40 -1.57 -0.76 7.15
C MET A 40 -0.22 -0.11 7.47
N ILE A 41 0.56 0.17 6.44
CA ILE A 41 1.89 0.75 6.58
C ILE A 41 1.78 2.28 6.61
N THR A 42 2.24 2.90 7.70
CA THR A 42 2.28 4.35 7.83
C THR A 42 3.71 4.85 7.74
N THR A 43 3.98 5.78 6.82
CA THR A 43 5.29 6.40 6.62
C THR A 43 5.20 7.91 6.69
N VAL A 44 6.30 8.58 7.04
CA VAL A 44 6.42 10.04 6.95
C VAL A 44 6.89 10.39 5.55
N GLY A 45 6.14 11.21 4.81
CA GLY A 45 6.52 11.61 3.46
C GLY A 45 7.85 12.36 3.46
N ARG A 46 8.92 11.79 2.86
CA ARG A 46 10.29 12.35 2.97
C ARG A 46 10.43 13.81 2.52
N LYS A 47 9.57 14.26 1.60
CA LYS A 47 9.55 15.63 1.09
C LYS A 47 8.54 16.53 1.81
N SER A 48 7.43 15.96 2.30
CA SER A 48 6.30 16.73 2.82
C SER A 48 6.18 16.72 4.34
N GLY A 49 6.87 15.81 5.04
CA GLY A 49 6.72 15.60 6.49
C GLY A 49 5.35 15.01 6.90
N THR A 50 4.44 14.77 5.96
CA THR A 50 3.08 14.32 6.25
C THR A 50 2.99 12.80 6.38
N LEU A 51 2.22 12.33 7.35
CA LEU A 51 1.93 10.90 7.50
C LEU A 51 1.10 10.39 6.33
N ARG A 52 1.48 9.24 5.79
CA ARG A 52 0.79 8.54 4.70
C ARG A 52 0.61 7.09 5.07
N THR A 53 -0.64 6.63 5.10
CA THR A 53 -0.97 5.22 5.34
C THR A 53 -1.40 4.55 4.03
N ILE A 54 -0.87 3.37 3.76
CA ILE A 54 -1.26 2.52 2.62
C ILE A 54 -1.54 1.09 3.10
N PRO A 55 -2.53 0.39 2.51
CA PRO A 55 -2.66 -1.04 2.65
C PRO A 55 -1.61 -1.71 1.76
N LEU A 56 -0.80 -2.62 2.31
CA LEU A 56 0.20 -3.36 1.57
C LEU A 56 0.02 -4.85 1.83
N LEU A 57 0.10 -5.66 0.77
CA LEU A 57 0.29 -7.10 0.91
C LEU A 57 1.63 -7.35 1.60
N THR A 58 1.61 -8.12 2.68
CA THR A 58 2.78 -8.43 3.48
C THR A 58 2.95 -9.93 3.60
N ILE A 59 4.20 -10.37 3.68
CA ILE A 59 4.53 -11.78 3.84
C ILE A 59 5.12 -11.95 5.23
N PRO A 60 4.48 -12.70 6.15
CA PRO A 60 5.06 -13.03 7.44
C PRO A 60 6.38 -13.78 7.26
N TYR A 61 7.40 -13.40 8.02
CA TYR A 61 8.71 -14.06 7.98
C TYR A 61 9.33 -14.04 9.38
N GLU A 62 9.41 -15.21 10.01
CA GLU A 62 9.82 -15.36 11.42
C GLU A 62 9.03 -14.44 12.36
N ASN A 63 9.71 -13.50 13.04
CA ASN A 63 9.11 -12.50 13.92
C ASN A 63 8.85 -11.16 13.22
N ASP A 64 9.04 -11.10 11.89
CA ASP A 64 9.01 -9.90 11.07
C ASP A 64 8.06 -10.05 9.86
N TYR A 65 8.07 -9.03 9.00
CA TYR A 65 7.31 -8.98 7.75
C TYR A 65 8.18 -8.55 6.58
N ILE A 66 8.02 -9.21 5.45
CA ILE A 66 8.58 -8.78 4.17
C ILE A 66 7.57 -7.87 3.47
N LEU A 67 8.03 -6.67 3.11
CA LEU A 67 7.29 -5.68 2.32
C LEU A 67 7.85 -5.67 0.89
N VAL A 68 6.98 -5.85 -0.11
CA VAL A 68 7.39 -5.83 -1.53
C VAL A 68 7.05 -4.48 -2.14
N ALA A 69 8.05 -3.72 -2.57
CA ALA A 69 7.92 -2.43 -3.24
C ALA A 69 7.46 -2.53 -4.71
N SER A 70 6.46 -3.36 -4.97
CA SER A 70 5.82 -3.50 -6.27
C SER A 70 4.73 -2.46 -6.47
N SER A 71 4.77 -1.76 -7.60
CA SER A 71 3.73 -0.82 -8.03
C SER A 71 3.07 -1.29 -9.32
N GLY A 72 2.66 -2.56 -9.37
CA GLY A 72 1.96 -3.15 -10.51
C GLY A 72 2.81 -3.22 -11.79
N GLY A 73 4.12 -3.46 -11.65
CA GLY A 73 5.06 -3.51 -12.78
C GLY A 73 5.54 -2.14 -13.28
N SER A 74 5.22 -1.05 -12.57
CA SER A 74 5.81 0.27 -12.84
C SER A 74 7.34 0.23 -12.83
N PRO A 75 8.03 0.94 -13.76
CA PRO A 75 9.48 1.09 -13.71
C PRO A 75 9.95 1.96 -12.54
N GLU A 76 9.04 2.77 -11.96
CA GLU A 76 9.31 3.59 -10.78
C GLU A 76 8.92 2.86 -9.48
N HIS A 77 9.79 2.94 -8.47
CA HIS A 77 9.46 2.49 -7.12
C HIS A 77 8.33 3.34 -6.49
N PRO A 78 7.45 2.72 -5.68
CA PRO A 78 6.37 3.44 -5.03
C PRO A 78 6.90 4.46 -4.01
N ALA A 79 6.18 5.58 -3.81
CA ALA A 79 6.66 6.67 -2.95
C ALA A 79 7.00 6.26 -1.51
N TRP A 80 6.31 5.26 -0.95
CA TRP A 80 6.56 4.76 0.40
C TRP A 80 7.93 4.09 0.55
N TYR A 81 8.45 3.49 -0.54
CA TYR A 81 9.78 2.88 -0.55
C TYR A 81 10.86 3.92 -0.23
N TYR A 82 10.68 5.14 -0.74
CA TYR A 82 11.61 6.25 -0.49
C TYR A 82 11.38 6.97 0.86
N ASN A 83 10.31 6.62 1.59
CA ASN A 83 10.01 7.20 2.89
C ASN A 83 10.58 6.37 4.05
N LEU A 84 10.79 5.07 3.81
CA LEU A 84 11.55 4.18 4.69
C LEU A 84 13.04 4.35 4.42
#